data_AF-A0A2D7GSV7-F1
#
_entry.id   AF-A0A2D7GSV7-F1
#
_cell.length_a   1.000
_cell.length_b   1.000
_cell.length_c   1.000
_cell.angle_alpha   90.00
_cell.angle_beta   90.00
_cell.angle_gamma   90.00
#
_symmetry.space_group_name_H-M   'P 1'
#
loop_
_entity.id
_entity.type
_entity.pdbx_description
1 polymer ?
#
loop_
_entity_poly.entity_id
_entity_poly.type
_entity_poly.pdbx_seq_one_letter_code
_entity_poly.pdbx_strand_id
1 'polypeptide(L)'
;MKLNCDLGESFGAWSMPVERDIMSEIDQANIACGFHAGDPLVMKAALDIAKAHNVSVGAHPSYPDLQGFGRRSMAMQANELTACIQYQVSALIGMADIVGTTVDYVKPHGALYNDMMK
;
A
#
# COMPACT_ATOMS: atom_id res chain seq x y z
N MET A 1 -2.02 16.13 14.40
CA MET A 1 -0.95 15.53 13.57
C MET A 1 -1.16 14.03 13.64
N LYS A 2 -1.17 13.32 12.50
CA LYS A 2 -1.28 11.85 12.46
C LYS A 2 0.06 11.25 12.07
N LEU A 3 0.47 10.18 12.71
CA LEU A 3 1.66 9.41 12.37
C LEU A 3 1.28 8.30 11.38
N ASN A 4 1.99 8.22 10.25
CA ASN A 4 1.75 7.20 9.24
C ASN A 4 3.01 6.38 8.95
N CYS A 5 2.84 5.12 8.56
CA CYS A 5 3.92 4.24 8.15
C CYS A 5 3.50 3.43 6.90
N ASP A 6 4.47 3.16 6.03
CA ASP A 6 4.29 2.29 4.86
C ASP A 6 4.46 0.83 5.33
N LEU A 7 3.45 0.00 5.06
CA LEU A 7 3.35 -1.38 5.57
C LEU A 7 2.82 -2.33 4.49
N GLY A 8 2.81 -3.64 4.79
CA GLY A 8 2.39 -4.65 3.82
C GLY A 8 3.38 -4.79 2.65
N GLU A 9 4.65 -4.44 2.88
CA GLU A 9 5.67 -4.39 1.82
C GLU A 9 6.49 -5.70 1.67
N SER A 10 6.10 -6.75 2.40
CA SER A 10 6.57 -8.12 2.13
C SER A 10 6.06 -8.61 0.75
N PHE A 11 6.70 -9.61 0.16
CA PHE A 11 6.26 -10.21 -1.11
C PHE A 11 6.74 -11.66 -1.26
N GLY A 12 5.82 -12.60 -1.41
CA GLY A 12 6.12 -14.02 -1.54
C GLY A 12 6.95 -14.53 -0.36
N ALA A 13 8.15 -15.04 -0.64
CA ALA A 13 9.07 -15.52 0.39
C ALA A 13 9.90 -14.41 1.05
N TRP A 14 9.89 -13.19 0.52
CA TRP A 14 10.63 -12.06 1.08
C TRP A 14 9.80 -11.36 2.15
N SER A 15 10.32 -11.33 3.37
CA SER A 15 9.66 -10.70 4.51
C SER A 15 10.32 -9.37 4.87
N MET A 16 9.48 -8.37 5.16
CA MET A 16 9.86 -7.11 5.81
C MET A 16 9.28 -7.11 7.25
N PRO A 17 10.08 -7.42 8.28
CA PRO A 17 9.59 -7.91 9.57
C PRO A 17 9.06 -6.85 10.57
N VAL A 18 8.33 -5.81 10.12
CA VAL A 18 8.02 -4.65 10.98
C VAL A 18 6.52 -4.51 11.33
N GLU A 19 5.65 -5.28 10.68
CA GLU A 19 4.21 -4.95 10.60
C GLU A 19 3.43 -4.98 11.93
N ARG A 20 3.84 -5.78 12.92
CA ARG A 20 3.09 -5.90 14.19
C ARG A 20 3.47 -4.85 15.22
N ASP A 21 4.76 -4.71 15.49
CA ASP A 21 5.24 -3.85 16.58
C ASP A 21 5.02 -2.36 16.27
N ILE A 22 5.05 -1.97 15.00
CA ILE A 22 4.82 -0.57 14.61
C ILE A 22 3.34 -0.20 14.59
N MET A 23 2.43 -1.16 14.46
CA MET A 23 0.99 -0.88 14.33
C MET A 23 0.42 -0.27 15.63
N SER A 24 1.01 -0.57 16.79
CA SER A 24 0.62 0.06 18.07
C SER A 24 1.05 1.51 18.19
N GLU A 25 1.97 1.97 17.34
CA GLU A 25 2.62 3.28 17.47
C GLU A 25 2.12 4.30 16.44
N ILE A 26 1.28 3.90 15.48
CA ILE A 26 0.87 4.75 14.34
C ILE A 26 -0.63 4.98 14.29
N ASP A 27 -1.05 6.08 13.67
CA ASP A 27 -2.47 6.39 13.41
C ASP A 27 -2.94 5.87 12.05
N GLN A 28 -2.01 5.68 11.11
CA GLN A 28 -2.30 5.48 9.69
C GLN A 28 -1.33 4.48 9.03
N ALA A 29 -1.85 3.44 8.37
CA ALA A 29 -1.09 2.44 7.65
C ALA A 29 -1.28 2.57 6.13
N ASN A 30 -0.20 2.87 5.41
CA ASN A 30 -0.21 2.90 3.94
C ASN A 30 0.15 1.50 3.43
N ILE A 31 -0.86 0.72 3.03
CA ILE A 31 -0.68 -0.70 2.67
C ILE A 31 -0.37 -0.85 1.18
N ALA A 32 0.73 -1.54 0.85
CA ALA A 32 1.13 -1.81 -0.54
C ALA A 32 0.09 -2.65 -1.31
N CYS A 33 0.01 -2.40 -2.62
CA CYS A 33 -1.10 -2.87 -3.46
C CYS A 33 -0.69 -3.83 -4.58
N GLY A 34 0.46 -4.49 -4.49
CA GLY A 34 0.85 -5.55 -5.44
C GLY A 34 1.84 -5.16 -6.53
N PHE A 35 2.10 -3.87 -6.75
CA PHE A 35 2.91 -3.41 -7.88
C PHE A 35 4.37 -3.17 -7.52
N HIS A 36 4.66 -2.51 -6.40
CA HIS A 36 6.01 -2.37 -5.87
C HIS A 36 6.35 -3.39 -4.78
N ALA A 37 5.32 -3.84 -4.07
CA ALA A 37 5.37 -4.72 -2.92
C ALA A 37 3.96 -5.18 -2.55
N GLY A 38 3.87 -6.08 -1.58
CA GLY A 38 2.60 -6.66 -1.14
C GLY A 38 2.12 -7.75 -2.10
N ASP A 39 1.64 -8.85 -1.54
CA ASP A 39 0.89 -9.88 -2.27
C ASP A 39 -0.47 -10.10 -1.58
N PRO A 40 -1.39 -10.90 -2.12
CA PRO A 40 -2.71 -11.08 -1.52
C PRO A 40 -2.69 -11.55 -0.06
N LEU A 41 -1.73 -12.39 0.33
CA LEU A 41 -1.61 -12.87 1.71
C LEU A 41 -1.07 -11.77 2.62
N VAL A 42 -0.04 -11.04 2.16
CA VAL A 42 0.54 -9.90 2.89
C VAL A 42 -0.47 -8.79 3.08
N MET A 43 -1.20 -8.39 2.03
CA MET A 43 -2.26 -7.37 2.11
C MET A 43 -3.32 -7.77 3.14
N LYS A 44 -3.80 -9.02 3.09
CA LYS A 44 -4.80 -9.51 4.04
C LYS A 44 -4.28 -9.45 5.48
N ALA A 45 -3.05 -9.89 5.71
CA ALA A 45 -2.44 -9.87 7.04
C ALA A 45 -2.27 -8.44 7.57
N ALA A 46 -1.80 -7.51 6.73
CA ALA A 46 -1.66 -6.11 7.11
C ALA A 46 -3.02 -5.47 7.47
N LEU A 47 -4.08 -5.78 6.71
CA LEU A 47 -5.45 -5.34 7.01
C LEU A 47 -5.98 -5.92 8.33
N ASP A 48 -5.78 -7.23 8.57
CA ASP A 48 -6.19 -7.89 9.82
C ASP A 48 -5.50 -7.24 11.03
N ILE A 49 -4.19 -6.94 10.92
CA ILE A 49 -3.41 -6.31 11.99
C ILE A 49 -3.83 -4.86 12.21
N ALA A 50 -4.03 -4.08 11.14
CA ALA A 50 -4.48 -2.69 11.23
C ALA A 50 -5.87 -2.59 11.89
N LYS A 51 -6.80 -3.48 11.52
CA LYS A 51 -8.12 -3.60 12.14
C LYS A 51 -8.01 -3.93 13.63
N ALA A 52 -7.17 -4.88 14.02
CA ALA A 52 -6.98 -5.25 15.42
C ALA A 52 -6.46 -4.08 16.29
N HIS A 53 -5.74 -3.13 15.71
CA HIS A 53 -5.17 -1.96 16.39
C HIS A 53 -5.98 -0.67 16.19
N ASN A 54 -7.12 -0.72 15.48
CA ASN A 54 -7.90 0.45 15.08
C ASN A 54 -7.08 1.52 14.32
N VAL A 55 -6.13 1.09 13.50
CA VAL A 55 -5.32 1.97 12.63
C VAL A 55 -6.07 2.25 11.33
N SER A 56 -6.08 3.53 10.91
CA SER A 56 -6.72 3.94 9.65
C SER A 56 -5.92 3.41 8.45
N VAL A 57 -6.59 2.80 7.49
CA VAL A 57 -5.95 2.15 6.34
C VAL A 57 -5.97 3.07 5.12
N GLY A 58 -4.83 3.19 4.44
CA GLY A 58 -4.74 3.85 3.15
C GLY A 58 -4.12 2.96 2.09
N ALA A 59 -4.56 3.12 0.84
CA ALA A 59 -3.91 2.48 -0.29
C ALA A 59 -2.55 3.12 -0.59
N HIS A 60 -1.53 2.29 -0.83
CA HIS A 60 -0.18 2.73 -1.16
C HIS A 60 0.21 2.34 -2.60
N PRO A 61 -0.44 2.91 -3.63
CA PRO A 61 -0.20 2.54 -5.02
C PRO A 61 1.14 3.04 -5.52
N SER A 62 1.74 2.29 -6.43
CA SER A 62 3.04 2.57 -7.03
C SER A 62 3.02 2.41 -8.54
N TYR A 63 4.14 2.75 -9.18
CA TYR A 63 4.44 2.24 -10.52
C TYR A 63 4.56 0.70 -10.51
N PRO A 64 4.25 0.01 -11.63
CA PRO A 64 4.37 -1.44 -11.77
C PRO A 64 5.85 -1.87 -11.88
N ASP A 65 6.60 -1.68 -10.81
CA ASP A 65 8.04 -1.96 -10.74
C ASP A 65 8.39 -2.71 -9.45
N LEU A 66 8.11 -4.01 -9.43
CA LEU A 66 8.41 -4.85 -8.29
C LEU A 66 9.92 -4.95 -8.03
N GLN A 67 10.73 -5.09 -9.08
CA GLN A 67 12.19 -5.24 -8.95
C GLN A 67 12.88 -3.97 -8.44
N GLY A 68 12.39 -2.80 -8.84
CA GLY A 68 12.87 -1.52 -8.33
C GLY A 68 12.12 -1.01 -7.10
N PHE A 69 11.23 -1.83 -6.54
CA PHE A 69 10.39 -1.49 -5.39
C PHE A 69 9.62 -0.17 -5.60
N GLY A 70 9.16 0.11 -6.83
CA GLY A 70 8.42 1.33 -7.16
C GLY A 70 9.22 2.63 -6.96
N ARG A 71 10.55 2.56 -6.78
CA ARG A 71 11.42 3.72 -6.51
C ARG A 71 12.06 4.31 -7.77
N ARG A 72 11.76 3.78 -8.95
CA ARG A 72 12.23 4.32 -10.24
C ARG A 72 11.07 4.99 -10.96
N SER A 73 11.30 6.21 -11.45
CA SER A 73 10.33 6.91 -12.30
C SER A 73 10.07 6.12 -13.58
N MET A 74 8.81 6.04 -13.99
CA MET A 74 8.41 5.37 -15.22
C MET A 74 7.63 6.34 -16.10
N ALA A 75 8.05 6.48 -17.35
CA ALA A 75 7.29 7.19 -18.35
C ALA A 75 6.10 6.32 -18.79
N MET A 76 4.92 6.66 -18.31
CA MET A 76 3.66 5.99 -18.64
C MET A 76 2.68 6.99 -19.24
N GLN A 77 1.81 6.52 -20.13
CA GLN A 77 0.70 7.36 -20.59
C GLN A 77 -0.29 7.60 -19.44
N ALA A 78 -0.94 8.76 -19.43
CA ALA A 78 -1.82 9.15 -18.32
C ALA A 78 -2.97 8.17 -18.08
N ASN A 79 -3.51 7.57 -19.16
CA ASN A 79 -4.56 6.56 -19.07
C ASN A 79 -4.05 5.24 -18.48
N GLU A 80 -2.83 4.80 -18.84
CA GLU A 80 -2.20 3.60 -18.28
C GLU A 80 -1.93 3.78 -16.79
N LEU A 81 -1.39 4.94 -16.39
CA LEU A 81 -1.13 5.25 -14.99
C LEU A 81 -2.43 5.31 -14.18
N THR A 82 -3.47 5.96 -14.72
CA THR A 82 -4.80 6.02 -14.09
C THR A 82 -5.37 4.63 -13.87
N ALA A 83 -5.32 3.76 -14.88
CA ALA A 83 -5.79 2.37 -14.77
C ALA A 83 -4.99 1.57 -13.73
N CYS A 84 -3.67 1.76 -13.67
CA CYS A 84 -2.81 1.10 -12.68
C CYS A 84 -3.14 1.53 -11.24
N ILE A 85 -3.40 2.82 -11.02
CA ILE A 85 -3.79 3.33 -9.70
C ILE A 85 -5.18 2.80 -9.32
N GLN A 86 -6.15 2.86 -10.25
CA GLN A 86 -7.49 2.32 -10.02
C GLN A 86 -7.46 0.84 -9.67
N TYR A 87 -6.70 0.03 -10.41
CA TYR A 87 -6.53 -1.40 -10.15
C TYR A 87 -6.03 -1.67 -8.72
N GLN A 88 -4.94 -1.00 -8.33
CA GLN A 88 -4.32 -1.15 -7.01
C GLN A 88 -5.27 -0.73 -5.87
N VAL A 89 -5.93 0.42 -6.01
CA VAL A 89 -6.86 0.93 -5.00
C VAL A 89 -8.09 0.02 -4.90
N SER A 90 -8.66 -0.43 -6.03
CA SER A 90 -9.79 -1.36 -6.03
C SER A 90 -9.44 -2.72 -5.42
N ALA A 91 -8.22 -3.22 -5.67
CA ALA A 91 -7.75 -4.46 -5.06
C ALA A 91 -7.72 -4.35 -3.53
N LEU A 92 -7.14 -3.27 -2.99
CA LEU A 92 -7.10 -3.09 -1.54
C LEU A 92 -8.50 -2.85 -0.94
N ILE A 93 -9.36 -2.07 -1.60
CA ILE A 93 -10.76 -1.85 -1.16
C ILE A 93 -11.51 -3.18 -1.06
N GLY A 94 -11.42 -4.04 -2.09
CA GLY A 94 -12.08 -5.35 -2.07
C GLY A 94 -11.54 -6.25 -0.96
N MET A 95 -10.22 -6.24 -0.73
CA MET A 95 -9.61 -7.01 0.36
C MET A 95 -10.01 -6.48 1.74
N ALA A 96 -10.10 -5.15 1.89
CA ALA A 96 -10.54 -4.50 3.13
C ALA A 96 -11.99 -4.87 3.46
N ASP A 97 -12.89 -4.87 2.47
CA ASP A 97 -14.29 -5.28 2.64
C ASP A 97 -14.42 -6.73 3.12
N ILE A 98 -13.63 -7.65 2.54
CA ILE A 98 -13.58 -9.07 2.96
C ILE A 98 -13.12 -9.21 4.42
N VAL A 99 -12.16 -8.40 4.86
CA VAL A 99 -11.66 -8.37 6.26
C VAL A 99 -12.64 -7.64 7.20
N GLY A 100 -13.58 -6.87 6.64
CA GLY A 100 -14.53 -6.04 7.37
C GLY A 100 -13.87 -4.78 7.94
N THR A 101 -13.11 -4.07 7.12
CA THR A 101 -12.54 -2.73 7.38
C THR A 101 -12.70 -1.85 6.14
N THR A 102 -12.35 -0.57 6.22
CA THR A 102 -12.42 0.39 5.11
C THR A 102 -11.04 0.89 4.70
N VAL A 103 -10.93 1.40 3.48
CA VAL A 103 -9.78 2.19 3.02
C VAL A 103 -10.18 3.66 3.05
N ASP A 104 -9.50 4.46 3.86
CA ASP A 104 -9.91 5.83 4.18
C ASP A 104 -9.22 6.89 3.31
N TYR A 105 -8.05 6.56 2.75
CA TYR A 105 -7.24 7.49 1.97
C TYR A 105 -6.30 6.78 0.97
N VAL A 106 -5.60 7.57 0.15
CA VAL A 106 -4.59 7.10 -0.79
C VAL A 106 -3.31 7.91 -0.61
N LYS A 107 -2.16 7.23 -0.50
CA LYS A 107 -0.83 7.85 -0.47
C LYS A 107 0.03 7.16 -1.54
N PRO A 108 0.39 7.81 -2.65
CA PRO A 108 1.29 7.21 -3.63
C PRO A 108 2.65 6.81 -3.03
N HIS A 109 3.25 5.75 -3.56
CA HIS A 109 4.53 5.22 -3.14
C HIS A 109 5.68 5.74 -4.00
N GLY A 110 6.86 5.86 -3.38
CA GLY A 110 8.15 5.91 -4.08
C GLY A 110 8.23 6.99 -5.17
N ALA A 111 8.66 6.59 -6.37
CA ALA A 111 8.85 7.52 -7.47
C ALA A 111 7.53 8.18 -7.92
N LEU A 112 6.41 7.45 -7.86
CA LEU A 112 5.10 8.00 -8.22
C LEU A 112 4.75 9.22 -7.35
N TYR A 113 4.98 9.13 -6.04
CA TYR A 113 4.79 10.26 -5.12
C TYR A 113 5.68 11.44 -5.49
N ASN A 114 6.96 11.19 -5.72
CA ASN A 114 7.93 12.24 -6.04
C ASN A 114 7.63 12.93 -7.38
N ASP A 115 7.16 12.17 -8.37
CA ASP A 115 6.84 12.70 -9.68
C ASP A 115 5.55 13.55 -9.68
N MET A 116 4.63 13.32 -8.75
CA MET A 116 3.46 14.20 -8.55
C MET A 116 3.80 15.57 -7.96
N MET A 117 4.98 15.71 -7.37
CA MET A 117 5.44 16.95 -6.73
C MET A 117 6.29 17.82 -7.67
N LYS A 118 6.53 17.37 -8.90
CA LYS A 118 7.27 18.11 -9.93
C LYS A 118 6.31 18.89 -10.82
#